data_AF-A0A1G6I7K3-F1
#
_entry.id   AF-A0A1G6I7K3-F1
#
_cell.length_a   1.000
_cell.length_b   1.000
_cell.length_c   1.000
_cell.angle_alpha   90.00
_cell.angle_beta   90.00
_cell.angle_gamma   90.00
#
_symmetry.space_group_name_H-M   'P 1'
#
loop_
_entity.id
_entity.type
_entity.pdbx_description
1 polymer ?
#
loop_
_entity_poly.entity_id
_entity_poly.type
_entity_poly.pdbx_seq_one_letter_code
_entity_poly.pdbx_strand_id
1 'polypeptide(L)'
;MASKETTALGELMEQARGMMAVNPAIAPQMEHFWKAQDRILSETEAFSKAWFKRRHEAAQSALDAVRKLNGDAADPSAAIRAMADWQQNSFKRVAEDMQQWVELCANCTGRMAEAEAEAGKEGAEEVAKRTKSAANTKHSTPV
;
A
#
# COMPACT_ATOMS: atom_id res chain seq x y z
N MET A 1 -33.76 26.24 -3.37
CA MET A 1 -32.76 25.29 -2.85
C MET A 1 -31.38 25.46 -3.50
N ALA A 2 -31.29 25.73 -4.81
CA ALA A 2 -30.00 25.92 -5.52
C ALA A 2 -29.04 26.97 -4.92
N SER A 3 -29.55 28.11 -4.41
CA SER A 3 -28.69 29.18 -3.86
C SER A 3 -27.94 28.81 -2.57
N LYS A 4 -28.46 27.88 -1.75
CA LYS A 4 -27.77 27.45 -0.52
C LYS A 4 -26.59 26.52 -0.82
N GLU A 5 -26.72 25.70 -1.88
CA GLU A 5 -25.65 24.80 -2.32
C GLU A 5 -24.50 25.56 -2.97
N THR A 6 -24.78 26.61 -3.76
CA THR A 6 -23.73 27.45 -4.35
C THR A 6 -22.91 28.18 -3.29
N THR A 7 -23.55 28.64 -2.21
CA THR A 7 -22.86 29.30 -1.09
C THR A 7 -22.03 28.32 -0.27
N ALA A 8 -22.56 27.12 0.01
CA ALA A 8 -21.84 26.08 0.74
C ALA A 8 -20.59 25.59 -0.03
N LEU A 9 -20.68 25.46 -1.36
CA LEU A 9 -19.54 25.11 -2.21
C LEU A 9 -18.48 26.23 -2.21
N GLY A 10 -18.92 27.49 -2.24
CA GLY A 10 -18.03 28.66 -2.19
C GLY A 10 -17.28 28.80 -0.86
N GLU A 11 -17.97 28.59 0.26
CA GLU A 11 -17.35 28.58 1.60
C GLU A 11 -16.34 27.43 1.75
N LEU A 12 -16.68 26.24 1.24
CA LEU A 12 -15.77 25.10 1.23
C LEU A 12 -14.50 25.38 0.40
N MET A 13 -14.65 26.04 -0.75
CA MET A 13 -13.52 26.41 -1.60
C MET A 13 -12.62 27.46 -0.95
N GLU A 14 -13.18 28.48 -0.29
CA GLU A 14 -12.38 29.49 0.43
C GLU A 14 -11.72 28.90 1.69
N GLN A 15 -12.40 28.00 2.40
CA GLN A 15 -11.80 27.26 3.50
C GLN A 15 -10.65 26.36 3.04
N ALA A 16 -10.80 25.66 1.90
CA ALA A 16 -9.76 24.86 1.29
C ALA A 16 -8.58 25.73 0.83
N ARG A 17 -8.85 26.91 0.26
CA ARG A 17 -7.83 27.90 -0.09
C ARG A 17 -7.08 28.41 1.14
N GLY A 18 -7.81 28.69 2.22
CA GLY A 18 -7.26 29.08 3.51
C GLY A 18 -6.34 27.99 4.08
N MET A 19 -6.78 26.73 4.10
CA MET A 19 -5.94 25.60 4.52
C MET A 19 -4.70 25.43 3.66
N MET A 20 -4.81 25.56 2.33
CA MET A 20 -3.68 25.49 1.41
C MET A 20 -2.72 26.67 1.55
N ALA A 21 -3.21 27.85 1.93
CA ALA A 21 -2.41 29.04 2.17
C ALA A 21 -1.68 29.02 3.52
N VAL A 22 -2.21 28.31 4.52
CA VAL A 22 -1.72 28.31 5.91
C VAL A 22 -0.47 27.43 6.11
N ASN A 23 -0.17 26.47 5.22
CA ASN A 23 1.10 25.75 5.31
C ASN A 23 1.61 25.24 3.94
N PRO A 24 2.68 25.84 3.37
CA PRO A 24 3.26 25.38 2.10
C PRO A 24 3.78 23.94 2.10
N ALA A 25 3.92 23.31 3.26
CA ALA A 25 4.26 21.89 3.36
C ALA A 25 3.08 20.94 3.06
N ILE A 26 1.82 21.42 3.03
CA ILE A 26 0.63 20.55 2.86
C ILE A 26 0.55 19.96 1.45
N ALA A 27 0.79 20.76 0.40
CA ALA A 27 0.66 20.28 -0.97
C ALA A 27 1.70 19.20 -1.34
N PRO A 28 3.01 19.36 -1.04
CA PRO A 28 4.00 18.29 -1.19
C PRO A 28 3.66 17.05 -0.36
N GLN A 29 3.21 17.24 0.88
CA GLN A 29 2.82 16.14 1.77
C GLN A 29 1.64 15.32 1.20
N MET A 30 0.64 15.98 0.60
CA MET A 30 -0.45 15.29 -0.08
C MET A 30 0.02 14.50 -1.29
N GLU A 31 0.93 15.06 -2.10
CA GLU A 31 1.47 14.36 -3.27
C GLU A 31 2.24 13.09 -2.89
N HIS A 32 3.14 13.18 -1.91
CA HIS A 32 3.87 12.02 -1.40
C HIS A 32 2.95 10.97 -0.77
N PHE A 33 1.92 11.41 -0.04
CA PHE A 33 0.92 10.53 0.54
C PHE A 33 0.15 9.74 -0.53
N TRP A 34 -0.33 10.40 -1.59
CA TRP A 34 -1.03 9.71 -2.67
C TRP A 34 -0.12 8.76 -3.46
N LYS A 35 1.16 9.13 -3.69
CA LYS A 35 2.15 8.24 -4.30
C LYS A 35 2.44 7.01 -3.44
N ALA A 36 2.52 7.17 -2.12
CA ALA A 36 2.69 6.05 -1.19
C ALA A 36 1.48 5.11 -1.23
N GLN A 37 0.26 5.66 -1.18
CA GLN A 37 -0.96 4.87 -1.31
C GLN A 37 -1.01 4.08 -2.63
N ASP A 38 -0.69 4.71 -3.76
CA ASP A 38 -0.68 4.03 -5.07
C ASP A 38 0.30 2.85 -5.11
N ARG A 39 1.49 3.02 -4.53
CA ARG A 39 2.50 1.95 -4.39
C ARG A 39 2.02 0.82 -3.47
N ILE A 40 1.42 1.17 -2.33
CA ILE A 40 0.85 0.18 -1.39
C ILE A 40 -0.25 -0.65 -2.06
N LEU A 41 -1.12 0.00 -2.84
CA LEU A 41 -2.18 -0.68 -3.60
C LEU A 41 -1.57 -1.64 -4.63
N SER A 42 -0.54 -1.21 -5.36
CA SER A 42 0.17 -2.04 -6.32
C SER A 42 0.82 -3.27 -5.67
N GLU A 43 1.50 -3.09 -4.53
CA GLU A 43 2.11 -4.17 -3.76
C GLU A 43 1.05 -5.15 -3.21
N THR A 44 -0.08 -4.62 -2.73
CA THR A 44 -1.21 -5.42 -2.23
C THR A 44 -1.87 -6.22 -3.34
N GLU A 45 -2.01 -5.66 -4.54
CA GLU A 45 -2.54 -6.37 -5.71
C GLU A 45 -1.63 -7.53 -6.11
N ALA A 46 -0.32 -7.29 -6.17
CA ALA A 46 0.68 -8.31 -6.48
C ALA A 46 0.65 -9.46 -5.47
N PHE A 47 0.63 -9.14 -4.17
CA PHE A 47 0.46 -10.11 -3.09
C PHE A 47 -0.82 -10.92 -3.26
N SER A 48 -1.95 -10.25 -3.47
CA SER A 48 -3.26 -10.90 -3.59
C SER A 48 -3.31 -11.87 -4.77
N LYS A 49 -2.78 -11.48 -5.93
CA LYS A 49 -2.67 -12.35 -7.12
C LYS A 49 -1.84 -13.60 -6.82
N ALA A 50 -0.68 -13.44 -6.18
CA ALA A 50 0.20 -14.56 -5.83
C ALA A 50 -0.47 -15.50 -4.82
N TRP A 51 -1.13 -14.93 -3.81
CA TRP A 51 -1.90 -15.68 -2.81
C TRP A 51 -3.01 -16.52 -3.44
N PHE A 52 -3.85 -15.92 -4.28
CA PHE A 52 -4.95 -16.64 -4.93
C PHE A 52 -4.44 -17.80 -5.79
N LYS A 53 -3.33 -17.60 -6.52
CA LYS A 53 -2.68 -18.66 -7.29
C LYS A 53 -2.29 -19.84 -6.40
N ARG A 54 -1.57 -19.59 -5.30
CA ARG A 54 -1.15 -20.66 -4.36
C ARG A 54 -2.34 -21.36 -3.70
N ARG A 55 -3.42 -20.64 -3.41
CA ARG A 55 -4.65 -21.24 -2.85
C ARG A 55 -5.37 -22.13 -3.84
N HIS A 56 -5.37 -21.77 -5.11
CA HIS A 56 -5.92 -22.62 -6.16
C HIS A 56 -5.08 -23.90 -6.34
N GLU A 57 -3.74 -23.77 -6.37
CA GLU A 57 -2.82 -24.91 -6.43
C GLU A 57 -2.98 -25.83 -5.22
N ALA A 58 -3.13 -25.28 -4.01
CA ALA A 58 -3.39 -26.05 -2.80
C ALA A 58 -4.69 -26.85 -2.90
N ALA A 59 -5.79 -26.21 -3.33
CA ALA A 59 -7.09 -26.85 -3.50
C ALA A 59 -7.05 -28.00 -4.53
N GLN A 60 -6.42 -27.76 -5.69
CA GLN A 60 -6.23 -28.80 -6.72
C GLN A 60 -5.42 -29.98 -6.18
N SER A 61 -4.32 -29.70 -5.47
CA SER A 61 -3.49 -30.77 -4.89
C SER A 61 -4.23 -31.61 -3.85
N ALA A 62 -5.13 -30.99 -3.08
CA ALA A 62 -5.99 -31.70 -2.12
C ALA A 62 -6.98 -32.61 -2.84
N LEU A 63 -7.62 -32.13 -3.91
CA LEU A 63 -8.52 -32.95 -4.74
C LEU A 63 -7.80 -34.14 -5.36
N ASP A 64 -6.58 -33.95 -5.85
CA ASP A 64 -5.78 -35.03 -6.43
C ASP A 64 -5.36 -36.06 -5.38
N ALA A 65 -5.03 -35.63 -4.16
CA ALA A 65 -4.78 -36.53 -3.05
C ALA A 65 -6.03 -37.37 -2.73
N VAL A 66 -7.20 -36.73 -2.62
CA VAL A 66 -8.48 -37.44 -2.38
C VAL A 66 -8.81 -38.45 -3.48
N ARG A 67 -8.60 -38.09 -4.75
CA ARG A 67 -8.81 -39.02 -5.88
C ARG A 67 -7.89 -40.23 -5.81
N LYS A 68 -6.61 -40.03 -5.45
CA LYS A 68 -5.64 -41.13 -5.26
C LYS A 68 -6.01 -42.05 -4.10
N LEU A 69 -6.64 -41.51 -3.05
CA LEU A 69 -7.13 -42.30 -1.92
C LEU A 69 -8.34 -43.18 -2.28
N ASN A 70 -9.19 -42.73 -3.21
CA ASN A 70 -10.46 -43.38 -3.54
C ASN A 70 -10.40 -44.33 -4.77
N GLY A 71 -9.23 -44.55 -5.39
CA GLY A 71 -9.11 -45.39 -6.59
C GLY A 71 -9.21 -46.90 -6.30
N ASP A 72 -9.82 -47.65 -7.22
CA ASP A 72 -10.24 -49.07 -7.14
C ASP A 72 -9.15 -50.14 -6.82
N ALA A 73 -7.90 -49.74 -6.58
CA ALA A 73 -6.81 -50.64 -6.19
C ALA A 73 -5.92 -49.98 -5.12
N ALA A 74 -6.53 -49.54 -4.02
CA ALA A 74 -5.86 -48.80 -2.95
C ALA A 74 -4.74 -49.63 -2.28
N ASP A 75 -3.51 -49.48 -2.77
CA ASP A 75 -2.31 -49.77 -2.01
C ASP A 75 -2.28 -48.81 -0.80
N PRO A 76 -2.44 -49.31 0.43
CA PRO A 76 -2.46 -48.47 1.63
C PRO A 76 -1.17 -47.66 1.78
N SER A 77 -0.05 -48.16 1.28
CA SER A 77 1.24 -47.46 1.33
C SER A 77 1.29 -46.29 0.34
N ALA A 78 0.67 -46.42 -0.84
CA ALA A 78 0.54 -45.34 -1.81
C ALA A 78 -0.42 -44.25 -1.31
N ALA A 79 -1.50 -44.62 -0.64
CA ALA A 79 -2.43 -43.72 0.02
C ALA A 79 -1.75 -42.86 1.12
N ILE A 80 -1.00 -43.52 2.02
CA ILE A 80 -0.24 -42.84 3.08
C ILE A 80 0.80 -41.89 2.48
N ARG A 81 1.51 -42.32 1.43
CA ARG A 81 2.50 -41.47 0.74
C ARG A 81 1.85 -40.24 0.11
N ALA A 82 0.70 -40.41 -0.57
CA ALA A 82 -0.02 -39.29 -1.17
C ALA A 82 -0.49 -38.25 -0.13
N MET A 83 -0.92 -38.71 1.07
CA MET A 83 -1.28 -37.79 2.17
C MET A 83 -0.05 -37.07 2.73
N ALA A 84 1.06 -37.80 2.95
CA ALA A 84 2.31 -37.21 3.45
C ALA A 84 2.86 -36.15 2.48
N ASP A 85 2.88 -36.45 1.18
CA ASP A 85 3.31 -35.51 0.14
C ASP A 85 2.40 -34.27 0.11
N TRP A 86 1.08 -34.46 0.22
CA TRP A 86 0.14 -33.34 0.28
C TRP A 86 0.35 -32.47 1.53
N GLN A 87 0.55 -33.08 2.69
CA GLN A 87 0.82 -32.36 3.94
C GLN A 87 2.11 -31.54 3.86
N GLN A 88 3.21 -32.14 3.38
CA GLN A 88 4.50 -31.45 3.26
C GLN A 88 4.41 -30.24 2.32
N ASN A 89 3.78 -30.42 1.15
CA ASN A 89 3.59 -29.33 0.21
C ASN A 89 2.65 -28.25 0.76
N SER A 90 1.70 -28.61 1.63
CA SER A 90 0.82 -27.64 2.29
C SER A 90 1.58 -26.79 3.30
N PHE A 91 2.47 -27.38 4.10
CA PHE A 91 3.34 -26.60 5.01
C PHE A 91 4.24 -25.63 4.26
N LYS A 92 4.81 -26.04 3.13
CA LYS A 92 5.64 -25.16 2.29
C LYS A 92 4.85 -23.94 1.81
N ARG A 93 3.64 -24.15 1.29
CA ARG A 93 2.76 -23.06 0.83
C ARG A 93 2.36 -22.11 1.97
N VAL A 94 2.10 -22.63 3.17
CA VAL A 94 1.80 -21.80 4.36
C VAL A 94 3.01 -20.96 4.80
N ALA A 95 4.22 -21.52 4.72
CA ALA A 95 5.44 -20.76 5.01
C ALA A 95 5.68 -19.64 3.98
N GLU A 96 5.49 -19.93 2.69
CA GLU A 96 5.55 -18.94 1.60
C GLU A 96 4.50 -17.83 1.76
N ASP A 97 3.29 -18.21 2.17
CA ASP A 97 2.19 -17.31 2.51
C ASP A 97 2.56 -16.33 3.64
N MET A 98 3.15 -16.86 4.72
CA MET A 98 3.60 -16.04 5.85
C MET A 98 4.74 -15.09 5.46
N GLN A 99 5.71 -15.58 4.70
CA GLN A 99 6.84 -14.78 4.24
C GLN A 99 6.37 -13.59 3.39
N GLN A 100 5.50 -13.85 2.40
CA GLN A 100 4.98 -12.77 1.55
C GLN A 100 4.08 -11.79 2.29
N TRP A 101 3.35 -12.26 3.32
CA TRP A 101 2.57 -11.37 4.18
C TRP A 101 3.47 -10.42 4.98
N VAL A 102 4.53 -10.93 5.60
CA VAL A 102 5.51 -10.13 6.34
C VAL A 102 6.21 -9.13 5.41
N GLU A 103 6.57 -9.56 4.20
CA GLU A 103 7.18 -8.70 3.18
C GLU A 103 6.23 -7.56 2.76
N LEU A 104 4.95 -7.84 2.52
CA LEU A 104 3.94 -6.81 2.24
C LEU A 104 3.84 -5.80 3.39
N CYS A 105 3.75 -6.28 4.64
CA CYS A 105 3.68 -5.38 5.80
C CYS A 105 4.93 -4.49 5.91
N ALA A 106 6.11 -5.07 5.70
CA ALA A 106 7.38 -4.33 5.76
C ALA A 106 7.47 -3.28 4.65
N ASN A 107 7.12 -3.64 3.42
CA ASN A 107 7.13 -2.71 2.29
C ASN A 107 6.13 -1.57 2.49
N CYS A 108 4.87 -1.87 2.86
CA CYS A 108 3.87 -0.84 3.15
C CYS A 108 4.35 0.14 4.23
N THR A 109 4.92 -0.38 5.32
CA THR A 109 5.48 0.46 6.41
C THR A 109 6.64 1.31 5.90
N GLY A 110 7.54 0.73 5.10
CA GLY A 110 8.66 1.44 4.49
C GLY A 110 8.22 2.55 3.54
N ARG A 111 7.20 2.31 2.71
CA ARG A 111 6.64 3.31 1.79
C ARG A 111 6.03 4.50 2.53
N MET A 112 5.33 4.26 3.63
CA MET A 112 4.79 5.34 4.45
C MET A 112 5.91 6.16 5.09
N ALA A 113 6.92 5.50 5.66
CA ALA A 113 8.06 6.17 6.28
C ALA A 113 8.87 6.99 5.26
N GLU A 114 9.12 6.46 4.05
CA GLU A 114 9.76 7.20 2.95
C GLU A 114 8.96 8.44 2.58
N ALA A 115 7.65 8.31 2.39
CA ALA A 115 6.81 9.43 1.97
C ALA A 115 6.75 10.55 3.02
N GLU A 116 6.71 10.20 4.31
CA GLU A 116 6.78 11.18 5.38
C GLU A 116 8.13 11.89 5.43
N ALA A 117 9.23 11.15 5.28
CA ALA A 117 10.58 11.71 5.27
C ALA A 117 10.82 12.67 4.08
N GLU A 118 10.38 12.29 2.88
CA GLU A 118 10.52 13.14 1.68
C GLU A 118 9.61 14.37 1.74
N ALA A 119 8.36 14.23 2.21
CA ALA A 119 7.47 15.36 2.46
C ALA A 119 8.06 16.34 3.48
N GLY A 120 8.70 15.83 4.54
CA GLY A 120 9.37 16.65 5.56
C GLY A 120 10.55 17.44 5.00
N LYS A 121 11.38 16.82 4.15
CA LYS A 121 12.51 17.50 3.49
C LYS A 121 12.04 18.60 2.57
N GLU A 122 11.11 18.31 1.66
CA GLU A 122 10.59 19.30 0.70
C GLU A 122 9.87 20.45 1.40
N GLY A 123 9.11 20.15 2.46
CA GLY A 123 8.47 21.18 3.29
C GLY A 123 9.50 22.12 3.95
N ALA A 124 10.59 21.58 4.48
CA ALA A 124 11.67 22.36 5.08
C ALA A 124 12.40 23.24 4.04
N GLU A 125 12.65 22.70 2.84
CA GLU A 125 13.27 23.44 1.73
C GLU A 125 12.40 24.60 1.24
N GLU A 126 11.09 24.40 1.09
CA GLU A 126 10.17 25.46 0.69
C GLU A 126 10.04 26.57 1.76
N VAL A 127 10.02 26.21 3.04
CA VAL A 127 10.08 27.19 4.13
C VAL A 127 11.39 28.00 4.09
N ALA A 128 12.53 27.35 3.87
CA ALA A 128 13.82 28.01 3.77
C ALA A 128 13.89 28.97 2.57
N LYS A 129 13.37 28.56 1.41
CA LYS A 129 13.31 29.36 0.18
C LYS A 129 12.41 30.60 0.33
N ARG A 130 11.24 30.45 0.95
CA ARG A 130 10.33 31.58 1.22
C ARG A 130 10.92 32.56 2.22
N THR A 131 11.61 32.07 3.26
CA THR A 131 12.30 32.92 4.25
C THR A 131 13.42 33.75 3.58
N LYS A 132 14.23 33.13 2.72
CA LYS A 132 15.26 33.84 1.94
C LYS A 132 14.67 34.89 0.99
N SER A 133 13.57 34.55 0.30
CA SER A 133 12.90 35.50 -0.61
C SER A 133 12.30 36.70 0.13
N ALA A 134 11.72 36.48 1.31
CA ALA A 134 11.17 37.55 2.15
C ALA A 134 12.25 38.48 2.76
N ALA A 135 13.45 37.95 3.00
CA ALA A 135 14.59 38.76 3.44
C ALA A 135 15.11 39.68 2.32
N ASN A 136 15.15 39.19 1.08
CA ASN A 136 15.62 39.97 -0.09
C ASN A 136 14.64 41.09 -0.49
N THR A 137 13.33 40.88 -0.36
CA THR A 137 12.33 41.92 -0.64
C THR A 137 12.35 43.04 0.39
N LYS A 138 12.63 42.76 1.67
CA LYS A 138 12.80 43.79 2.70
C LYS A 138 14.03 44.67 2.50
N HIS A 139 15.06 44.18 1.82
CA HIS A 139 16.27 44.95 1.56
C HIS A 139 16.17 45.89 0.35
N SER A 140 15.12 45.74 -0.47
CA SER A 140 14.96 46.46 -1.75
C SER A 140 13.97 47.63 -1.68
N THR A 141 13.53 48.08 -0.50
CA THR A 141 12.71 49.28 -0.35
C THR A 141 13.61 50.47 0.02
N PRO A 142 13.99 51.35 -0.92
CA PRO A 142 14.66 52.60 -0.58
C PRO A 142 13.61 53.58 -0.06
N VAL A 143 13.96 54.33 0.99
CA VAL A 143 13.20 55.47 1.54
C VAL A 143 13.20 56.62 0.55
#